data_AF-A0A0E3YX67-F1
#
_entry.id   AF-A0A0E3YX67-F1
#
_cell.length_a   1.000
_cell.length_b   1.000
_cell.length_c   1.000
_cell.angle_alpha   90.00
_cell.angle_beta   90.00
_cell.angle_gamma   90.00
#
_symmetry.space_group_name_H-M   'P 1'
#
loop_
_entity.id
_entity.type
_entity.pdbx_description
1 polymer ?
#
loop_
_entity_poly.entity_id
_entity_poly.type
_entity_poly.pdbx_seq_one_letter_code
_entity_poly.pdbx_strand_id
1 'polypeptide(L)'
;MHHNCVRFIWIIFLVNVLPAFAAPVPPGNVLFRPTFLSPDIAHYAGTAFRVKDGANGQPYFVTAHSLFGPAADMDVQMSSEDIARVIVAAVGVSCTDPRNVVVARNYVLLPGARRADGDGAEKDLAVFELPNRLGDDSLLLDTTPLVRGDKIWVYLKYAGTGRVGLESAVIAYVSEKEVRYFFENQEADFRGSTGAPIISAEGKVVGMNLGLFTSKTGRRFGYGPPATAIRAVWQPSQKPEASVLRPAP
;
A
#
# COMPACT_ATOMS: atom_id res chain seq x y z
N MET A 1 -54.16 -53.61 13.92
CA MET A 1 -52.70 -53.44 14.09
C MET A 1 -52.16 -52.77 12.83
N HIS A 2 -52.03 -51.45 12.81
CA HIS A 2 -51.41 -50.70 11.70
C HIS A 2 -50.11 -50.09 12.20
N HIS A 3 -49.00 -50.48 11.56
CA HIS A 3 -47.66 -50.00 11.87
C HIS A 3 -47.47 -48.59 11.31
N ASN A 4 -47.26 -47.62 12.21
CA ASN A 4 -46.82 -46.28 11.87
C ASN A 4 -45.34 -46.30 11.51
N CYS A 5 -45.03 -46.02 10.24
CA CYS A 5 -43.68 -45.87 9.72
C CYS A 5 -43.22 -44.42 9.96
N VAL A 6 -42.44 -44.18 11.02
CA VAL A 6 -41.83 -42.88 11.30
C VAL A 6 -40.56 -42.74 10.46
N ARG A 7 -40.60 -41.85 9.46
CA ARG A 7 -39.42 -41.45 8.68
C ARG A 7 -38.61 -40.43 9.47
N PHE A 8 -37.44 -40.83 9.96
CA PHE A 8 -36.42 -39.93 10.48
C PHE A 8 -35.76 -39.17 9.33
N ILE A 9 -35.97 -37.86 9.28
CA ILE A 9 -35.24 -36.94 8.39
C ILE A 9 -33.97 -36.51 9.14
N TRP A 10 -32.82 -37.01 8.70
CA TRP A 10 -31.51 -36.55 9.17
C TRP A 10 -31.19 -35.21 8.50
N ILE A 11 -31.29 -34.12 9.26
CA ILE A 11 -30.77 -32.81 8.83
C ILE A 11 -29.26 -32.82 9.07
N ILE A 12 -28.48 -33.00 8.00
CA ILE A 12 -27.03 -32.84 8.03
C ILE A 12 -26.74 -31.34 8.07
N PHE A 13 -26.31 -30.82 9.22
CA PHE A 13 -25.66 -29.51 9.31
C PHE A 13 -24.27 -29.63 8.68
N LEU A 14 -24.16 -29.24 7.41
CA LEU A 14 -22.88 -28.95 6.77
C LEU A 14 -22.31 -27.69 7.42
N VAL A 15 -21.48 -27.88 8.44
CA VAL A 15 -20.60 -26.82 8.94
C VAL A 15 -19.58 -26.55 7.84
N ASN A 16 -19.79 -25.50 7.05
CA ASN A 16 -18.80 -24.98 6.11
C ASN A 16 -17.64 -24.42 6.93
N VAL A 17 -16.66 -25.28 7.25
CA VAL A 17 -15.35 -24.84 7.70
C VAL A 17 -14.66 -24.23 6.48
N LEU A 18 -14.79 -22.91 6.31
CA LEU A 18 -14.01 -22.20 5.31
C LEU A 18 -12.53 -22.47 5.59
N PRO A 19 -11.73 -22.80 4.55
CA PRO A 19 -10.31 -23.03 4.75
C PRO A 19 -9.69 -21.77 5.36
N ALA A 20 -8.94 -21.95 6.46
CA ALA A 20 -8.14 -20.88 7.00
C ALA A 20 -7.13 -20.46 5.93
N PHE A 21 -7.29 -19.27 5.35
CA PHE A 21 -6.31 -18.74 4.41
C PHE A 21 -4.98 -18.57 5.14
N ALA A 22 -3.97 -19.35 4.72
CA ALA A 22 -2.61 -19.20 5.21
C ALA A 22 -2.10 -17.80 4.88
N ALA A 23 -1.29 -17.23 5.78
CA ALA A 23 -0.64 -15.96 5.49
C ALA A 23 0.28 -16.11 4.26
N PRO A 24 0.31 -15.14 3.34
CA PRO A 24 1.22 -15.18 2.20
C PRO A 24 2.67 -15.09 2.66
N VAL A 25 3.61 -15.47 1.79
CA VAL A 25 5.05 -15.29 2.00
C VAL A 25 5.54 -14.26 0.97
N PRO A 26 5.68 -12.98 1.35
CA PRO A 26 6.24 -11.97 0.47
C PRO A 26 7.67 -12.32 0.06
N PRO A 27 8.12 -11.95 -1.16
CA PRO A 27 9.52 -12.04 -1.53
C PRO A 27 10.40 -11.23 -0.57
N GLY A 28 11.69 -11.59 -0.48
CA GLY A 28 12.66 -10.78 0.26
C GLY A 28 12.91 -9.44 -0.43
N ASN A 29 13.39 -8.44 0.33
CA ASN A 29 13.84 -7.16 -0.23
C ASN A 29 12.79 -6.41 -1.07
N VAL A 30 11.52 -6.49 -0.66
CA VAL A 30 10.43 -5.70 -1.27
C VAL A 30 9.87 -4.63 -0.34
N LEU A 31 10.23 -4.66 0.94
CA LEU A 31 9.82 -3.70 1.97
C LEU A 31 11.03 -2.89 2.43
N PHE A 32 10.90 -1.57 2.46
CA PHE A 32 12.02 -0.67 2.68
C PHE A 32 11.67 0.43 3.68
N ARG A 33 12.69 0.91 4.39
CA ARG A 33 12.64 2.21 5.05
C ARG A 33 13.23 3.28 4.14
N PRO A 34 12.42 4.25 3.69
CA PRO A 34 12.88 5.25 2.75
C PRO A 34 13.53 6.44 3.48
N THR A 35 14.57 6.98 2.85
CA THR A 35 15.14 8.30 3.09
C THR A 35 14.99 9.10 1.81
N PHE A 36 14.35 10.26 1.88
CA PHE A 36 14.17 11.14 0.74
C PHE A 36 15.21 12.25 0.80
N LEU A 37 15.96 12.39 -0.29
CA LEU A 37 17.07 13.31 -0.41
C LEU A 37 16.63 14.55 -1.17
N SER A 38 16.94 15.72 -0.62
CA SER A 38 16.94 17.01 -1.29
C SER A 38 18.36 17.62 -1.21
N PRO A 39 18.65 18.74 -1.90
CA PRO A 39 19.95 19.40 -1.80
C PRO A 39 20.33 19.80 -0.37
N ASP A 40 19.34 20.22 0.43
CA ASP A 40 19.59 20.84 1.74
C ASP A 40 19.33 19.89 2.91
N ILE A 41 18.40 18.94 2.74
CA ILE A 41 17.97 18.03 3.81
C ILE A 41 17.76 16.60 3.31
N ALA A 42 18.01 15.64 4.21
CA ALA A 42 17.54 14.27 4.07
C ALA A 42 16.50 14.01 5.17
N HIS A 43 15.33 13.49 4.80
CA HIS A 43 14.30 13.12 5.78
C HIS A 43 13.96 11.63 5.66
N TYR A 44 13.78 11.00 6.82
CA TYR A 44 13.45 9.59 6.95
C TYR A 44 12.03 9.48 7.50
N ALA A 45 11.15 8.78 6.80
CA ALA A 45 9.78 8.62 7.27
C ALA A 45 9.09 7.38 6.68
N GLY A 46 8.21 6.79 7.47
CA GLY A 46 7.29 5.74 7.01
C GLY A 46 7.96 4.48 6.47
N THR A 47 7.34 3.93 5.45
CA THR A 47 7.68 2.68 4.76
C THR A 47 7.46 2.88 3.26
N ALA A 48 8.25 2.19 2.46
CA ALA A 48 8.06 2.11 1.02
C ALA A 48 8.17 0.64 0.59
N PHE A 49 7.63 0.33 -0.59
CA PHE A 49 7.74 -1.00 -1.15
C PHE A 49 8.02 -0.98 -2.64
N ARG A 50 8.66 -2.05 -3.10
CA ARG A 50 8.92 -2.29 -4.51
C ARG A 50 7.80 -3.12 -5.11
N VAL A 51 7.20 -2.62 -6.18
CA VAL A 51 6.06 -3.24 -6.84
C VAL A 51 6.16 -3.08 -8.35
N LYS A 52 5.59 -4.01 -9.11
CA LYS A 52 5.42 -3.92 -10.56
C LYS A 52 3.98 -4.23 -10.97
N ASP A 53 3.58 -3.66 -12.10
CA ASP A 53 2.41 -4.18 -12.83
C ASP A 53 2.87 -5.41 -13.63
N GLY A 54 2.10 -6.50 -13.55
CA GLY A 54 2.39 -7.71 -14.31
C GLY A 54 2.43 -7.48 -15.83
N ALA A 55 1.78 -6.41 -16.33
CA ALA A 55 1.72 -6.09 -17.75
C ALA A 55 2.97 -5.35 -18.29
N ASN A 56 3.56 -4.42 -17.52
CA ASN A 56 4.66 -3.57 -18.00
C ASN A 56 6.04 -4.03 -17.52
N GLY A 57 6.11 -4.85 -16.46
CA GLY A 57 7.35 -5.35 -15.86
C GLY A 57 8.25 -4.27 -15.24
N GLN A 58 7.87 -2.99 -15.31
CA GLN A 58 8.64 -1.87 -14.78
C GLN A 58 8.45 -1.81 -13.25
N PRO A 59 9.53 -1.91 -12.45
CA PRO A 59 9.42 -1.77 -11.02
C PRO A 59 9.31 -0.30 -10.59
N TYR A 60 8.52 -0.07 -9.57
CA TYR A 60 8.33 1.21 -8.91
C TYR A 60 8.60 1.09 -7.42
N PHE A 61 9.08 2.19 -6.85
CA PHE A 61 9.20 2.41 -5.42
C PHE A 61 8.01 3.26 -4.98
N VAL A 62 7.09 2.68 -4.23
CA VAL A 62 5.81 3.29 -3.85
C VAL A 62 5.79 3.59 -2.37
N THR A 63 5.30 4.77 -2.02
CA THR A 63 5.10 5.23 -0.65
C THR A 63 3.96 6.26 -0.59
N ALA A 64 3.69 6.81 0.60
CA ALA A 64 2.63 7.79 0.80
C ALA A 64 3.12 9.23 0.51
N HIS A 65 2.26 10.03 -0.11
CA HIS A 65 2.50 11.45 -0.37
C HIS A 65 2.55 12.28 0.93
N SER A 66 1.78 11.89 1.94
CA SER A 66 1.76 12.52 3.26
C SER A 66 3.11 12.50 3.98
N LEU A 67 4.07 11.66 3.54
CA LEU A 67 5.43 11.64 4.06
C LEU A 67 6.29 12.81 3.58
N PHE A 68 5.81 13.62 2.64
CA PHE A 68 6.46 14.86 2.18
C PHE A 68 5.78 16.08 2.82
N GLY A 69 5.58 16.04 4.14
CA GLY A 69 4.81 17.01 4.87
C GLY A 69 4.81 16.80 6.39
N PRO A 70 3.85 17.39 7.12
CA PRO A 70 3.80 17.33 8.58
C PRO A 70 3.73 15.93 9.19
N ALA A 71 3.26 14.92 8.44
CA ALA A 71 3.28 13.53 8.90
C ALA A 71 4.71 12.96 9.03
N ALA A 72 5.69 13.63 8.45
CA ALA A 72 7.12 13.31 8.50
C ALA A 72 7.95 14.45 9.12
N ASP A 73 7.33 15.28 9.99
CA ASP A 73 8.00 16.37 10.71
C ASP A 73 8.53 17.50 9.80
N MET A 74 7.86 17.73 8.66
CA MET A 74 8.11 18.87 7.78
C MET A 74 7.07 19.97 8.01
N ASP A 75 7.47 21.23 7.92
CA ASP A 75 6.59 22.37 8.20
C ASP A 75 5.39 22.47 7.23
N VAL A 76 5.59 22.09 5.96
CA VAL A 76 4.62 22.26 4.88
C VAL A 76 4.47 20.97 4.09
N GLN A 77 3.23 20.65 3.73
CA GLN A 77 2.94 19.58 2.78
C GLN A 77 3.38 20.01 1.37
N MET A 78 4.34 19.28 0.80
CA MET A 78 4.79 19.51 -0.57
C MET A 78 3.71 19.08 -1.57
N SER A 79 3.59 19.81 -2.68
CA SER A 79 2.83 19.36 -3.85
C SER A 79 3.60 18.29 -4.64
N SER A 80 2.94 17.62 -5.60
CA SER A 80 3.64 16.67 -6.48
C SER A 80 4.74 17.36 -7.31
N GLU A 81 4.47 18.58 -7.75
CA GLU A 81 5.40 19.42 -8.50
C GLU A 81 6.61 19.82 -7.65
N ASP A 82 6.39 20.15 -6.37
CA ASP A 82 7.48 20.45 -5.44
C ASP A 82 8.34 19.22 -5.17
N ILE A 83 7.72 18.04 -4.98
CA ILE A 83 8.45 16.78 -4.82
C ILE A 83 9.32 16.52 -6.05
N ALA A 84 8.75 16.64 -7.26
CA ALA A 84 9.45 16.44 -8.52
C ALA A 84 10.65 17.39 -8.70
N ARG A 85 10.54 18.62 -8.17
CA ARG A 85 11.59 19.64 -8.28
C ARG A 85 12.68 19.51 -7.22
N VAL A 86 12.31 19.16 -5.99
CA VAL A 86 13.20 19.28 -4.81
C VAL A 86 13.79 17.93 -4.40
N ILE A 87 13.06 16.83 -4.56
CA ILE A 87 13.54 15.51 -4.16
C ILE A 87 14.39 14.91 -5.28
N VAL A 88 15.68 14.78 -5.02
CA VAL A 88 16.67 14.28 -5.99
C VAL A 88 16.77 12.76 -6.02
N ALA A 89 16.36 12.10 -4.93
CA ALA A 89 16.27 10.64 -4.85
C ALA A 89 15.46 10.17 -3.63
N ALA A 90 14.82 9.02 -3.77
CA ALA A 90 14.40 8.17 -2.67
C ALA A 90 15.39 7.00 -2.51
N VAL A 91 15.98 6.87 -1.33
CA VAL A 91 16.89 5.77 -0.96
C VAL A 91 16.16 4.83 -0.02
N GLY A 92 15.98 3.58 -0.41
CA GLY A 92 15.34 2.57 0.42
C GLY A 92 16.36 1.59 0.98
N VAL A 93 16.41 1.43 2.30
CA VAL A 93 17.14 0.31 2.95
C VAL A 93 16.15 -0.82 3.21
N SER A 94 16.47 -2.03 2.73
CA SER A 94 15.60 -3.19 2.88
C SER A 94 15.39 -3.52 4.35
N CYS A 95 14.14 -3.83 4.70
CA CYS A 95 13.75 -4.24 6.04
C CYS A 95 14.15 -5.69 6.36
N THR A 96 14.51 -6.50 5.34
CA THR A 96 14.90 -7.92 5.50
C THR A 96 16.40 -8.14 5.38
N ASP A 97 17.11 -7.35 4.58
CA ASP A 97 18.57 -7.38 4.46
C ASP A 97 19.10 -5.94 4.34
N PRO A 98 19.69 -5.35 5.39
CA PRO A 98 20.15 -3.96 5.36
C PRO A 98 21.28 -3.70 4.36
N ARG A 99 21.91 -4.74 3.79
CA ARG A 99 22.89 -4.60 2.70
C ARG A 99 22.23 -4.35 1.35
N ASN A 100 20.94 -4.65 1.22
CA ASN A 100 20.16 -4.35 0.03
C ASN A 100 19.62 -2.91 0.14
N VAL A 101 20.19 -2.04 -0.68
CA VAL A 101 19.83 -0.63 -0.79
C VAL A 101 19.36 -0.34 -2.20
N VAL A 102 18.21 0.33 -2.32
CA VAL A 102 17.67 0.82 -3.58
C VAL A 102 17.77 2.32 -3.65
N VAL A 103 18.02 2.85 -4.85
CA VAL A 103 18.03 4.29 -5.11
C VAL A 103 17.13 4.55 -6.31
N ALA A 104 16.06 5.30 -6.09
CA ALA A 104 15.10 5.71 -7.09
C ALA A 104 15.23 7.23 -7.32
N ARG A 105 15.70 7.65 -8.49
CA ARG A 105 15.98 9.07 -8.80
C ARG A 105 14.84 9.76 -9.52
N ASN A 106 14.06 9.00 -10.29
CA ASN A 106 13.00 9.56 -11.11
C ASN A 106 11.70 9.51 -10.33
N TYR A 107 11.30 10.65 -9.75
CA TYR A 107 9.93 10.79 -9.24
C TYR A 107 8.95 10.84 -10.42
N VAL A 108 7.86 10.07 -10.32
CA VAL A 108 6.76 10.13 -11.28
C VAL A 108 5.88 11.30 -10.88
N LEU A 109 5.76 12.32 -11.72
CA LEU A 109 4.85 13.44 -11.47
C LEU A 109 3.41 12.96 -11.46
N LEU A 110 2.70 13.19 -10.36
CA LEU A 110 1.32 12.77 -10.13
C LEU A 110 0.43 14.00 -9.92
N PRO A 111 -0.13 14.59 -10.99
CA PRO A 111 -0.96 15.78 -10.87
C PRO A 111 -2.10 15.57 -9.87
N GLY A 112 -2.17 16.46 -8.87
CA GLY A 112 -3.18 16.40 -7.82
C GLY A 112 -2.97 15.34 -6.74
N ALA A 113 -1.80 14.68 -6.69
CA ALA A 113 -1.42 13.89 -5.51
C ALA A 113 -1.45 14.77 -4.26
N ARG A 114 -2.00 14.23 -3.18
CA ARG A 114 -2.26 14.94 -1.92
C ARG A 114 -2.38 13.94 -0.79
N ARG A 115 -2.14 14.38 0.45
CA ARG A 115 -2.45 13.57 1.63
C ARG A 115 -3.92 13.15 1.66
N ALA A 116 -4.19 12.03 2.30
CA ALA A 116 -5.56 11.60 2.56
C ALA A 116 -6.32 12.62 3.42
N ASP A 117 -7.61 12.78 3.15
CA ASP A 117 -8.51 13.71 3.82
C ASP A 117 -9.95 13.19 3.79
N GLY A 118 -10.94 14.05 4.07
CA GLY A 118 -12.36 13.70 4.05
C GLY A 118 -12.88 13.26 2.68
N ASP A 119 -12.19 13.60 1.58
CA ASP A 119 -12.62 13.25 0.23
C ASP A 119 -12.16 11.85 -0.20
N GLY A 120 -11.10 11.32 0.42
CA GLY A 120 -10.54 10.01 0.09
C GLY A 120 -9.04 9.89 0.32
N ALA A 121 -8.50 8.70 0.01
CA ALA A 121 -7.09 8.32 0.19
C ALA A 121 -6.39 7.98 -1.13
N GLU A 122 -7.10 7.96 -2.26
CA GLU A 122 -6.63 7.52 -3.57
C GLU A 122 -5.47 8.34 -4.13
N LYS A 123 -5.30 9.56 -3.63
CA LYS A 123 -4.28 10.50 -4.08
C LYS A 123 -3.07 10.58 -3.15
N ASP A 124 -3.07 9.85 -2.03
CA ASP A 124 -1.96 9.83 -1.07
C ASP A 124 -0.87 8.85 -1.54
N LEU A 125 -0.28 9.18 -2.70
CA LEU A 125 0.67 8.35 -3.42
C LEU A 125 1.90 9.18 -3.81
N ALA A 126 3.07 8.61 -3.57
CA ALA A 126 4.33 9.07 -4.14
C ALA A 126 5.03 7.87 -4.76
N VAL A 127 5.48 8.03 -6.00
CA VAL A 127 6.01 6.95 -6.81
C VAL A 127 7.33 7.38 -7.43
N PHE A 128 8.32 6.50 -7.34
CA PHE A 128 9.61 6.69 -8.01
C PHE A 128 9.89 5.49 -8.90
N GLU A 129 10.42 5.72 -10.09
CA GLU A 129 10.85 4.64 -10.97
C GLU A 129 12.12 3.98 -10.41
N LEU A 130 12.14 2.66 -10.43
CA LEU A 130 13.34 1.90 -10.13
C LEU A 130 14.00 1.44 -11.43
N PRO A 131 15.35 1.36 -11.49
CA PRO A 131 15.99 0.73 -12.62
C PRO A 131 15.53 -0.73 -12.71
N ASN A 132 15.12 -1.16 -13.90
CA ASN A 132 14.76 -2.56 -14.12
C ASN A 132 16.04 -3.40 -14.18
N ARG A 133 16.32 -4.13 -13.09
CA ARG A 133 17.49 -5.01 -12.97
C ARG A 133 17.03 -6.46 -12.91
N LEU A 134 17.70 -7.31 -13.66
CA LEU A 134 17.47 -8.75 -13.60
C LEU A 134 17.75 -9.26 -12.17
N GLY A 135 16.85 -10.08 -11.65
CA GLY A 135 16.97 -10.69 -10.31
C GLY A 135 16.44 -9.84 -9.16
N ASP A 136 15.96 -8.62 -9.42
CA ASP A 136 15.30 -7.81 -8.40
C ASP A 136 13.87 -8.30 -8.15
N ASP A 137 13.63 -8.90 -6.98
CA ASP A 137 12.30 -9.28 -6.53
C ASP A 137 11.39 -8.06 -6.43
N SER A 138 10.10 -8.22 -6.71
CA SER A 138 9.09 -7.15 -6.61
C SER A 138 7.75 -7.77 -6.24
N LEU A 139 6.95 -7.04 -5.47
CA LEU A 139 5.55 -7.40 -5.31
C LEU A 139 4.80 -7.19 -6.64
N LEU A 140 3.74 -7.97 -6.85
CA LEU A 140 2.83 -7.77 -7.98
C LEU A 140 1.62 -6.97 -7.52
N LEU A 141 1.21 -5.98 -8.29
CA LEU A 141 -0.05 -5.29 -8.05
C LEU A 141 -1.23 -6.18 -8.50
N ASP A 142 -2.29 -6.23 -7.70
CA ASP A 142 -3.56 -6.87 -8.04
C ASP A 142 -4.70 -5.87 -7.90
N THR A 143 -5.34 -5.56 -9.03
CA THR A 143 -6.49 -4.65 -9.07
C THR A 143 -7.81 -5.39 -9.12
N THR A 144 -7.83 -6.69 -8.84
CA THR A 144 -9.07 -7.43 -8.65
C THR A 144 -9.87 -6.71 -7.55
N PRO A 145 -11.14 -6.36 -7.80
CA PRO A 145 -11.93 -5.62 -6.83
C PRO A 145 -11.99 -6.36 -5.48
N LEU A 146 -11.56 -5.68 -4.42
CA LEU A 146 -11.76 -6.16 -3.06
C LEU A 146 -13.25 -6.11 -2.71
N VAL A 147 -13.69 -7.03 -1.87
CA VAL A 147 -15.03 -7.02 -1.28
C VAL A 147 -14.97 -6.97 0.24
N ARG A 148 -16.03 -6.45 0.85
CA ARG A 148 -16.17 -6.48 2.32
C ARG A 148 -16.11 -7.93 2.80
N GLY A 149 -15.32 -8.17 3.84
CA GLY A 149 -15.11 -9.50 4.40
C GLY A 149 -13.84 -10.20 3.90
N ASP A 150 -13.20 -9.70 2.84
CA ASP A 150 -11.93 -10.25 2.38
C ASP A 150 -10.85 -10.19 3.46
N LYS A 151 -10.06 -11.25 3.56
CA LYS A 151 -8.88 -11.30 4.42
C LYS A 151 -7.68 -10.73 3.67
N ILE A 152 -6.96 -9.85 4.34
CA ILE A 152 -5.76 -9.17 3.84
C ILE A 152 -4.68 -9.17 4.93
N TRP A 153 -3.48 -8.77 4.56
CA TRP A 153 -2.37 -8.58 5.48
C TRP A 153 -1.67 -7.25 5.20
N VAL A 154 -1.24 -6.56 6.26
CA VAL A 154 -0.35 -5.39 6.13
C VAL A 154 1.08 -5.87 6.39
N TYR A 155 1.96 -5.68 5.40
CA TYR A 155 3.36 -6.10 5.50
C TYR A 155 4.24 -4.98 6.05
N LEU A 156 4.80 -5.18 7.24
CA LEU A 156 5.42 -4.12 8.00
C LEU A 156 6.73 -4.55 8.67
N LYS A 157 7.55 -3.56 9.01
CA LYS A 157 8.68 -3.69 9.94
C LYS A 157 8.22 -3.18 11.31
N TYR A 158 8.16 -4.06 12.31
CA TYR A 158 7.71 -3.70 13.65
C TYR A 158 8.68 -2.69 14.28
N ALA A 159 8.12 -1.60 14.80
CA ALA A 159 8.90 -0.48 15.34
C ALA A 159 9.81 -0.92 16.50
N GLY A 160 11.02 -0.38 16.54
CA GLY A 160 12.03 -0.74 17.55
C GLY A 160 12.57 -2.18 17.42
N THR A 161 12.14 -2.93 16.41
CA THR A 161 12.63 -4.29 16.17
C THR A 161 13.34 -4.40 14.82
N GLY A 162 14.23 -5.39 14.70
CA GLY A 162 14.78 -5.82 13.42
C GLY A 162 13.85 -6.76 12.64
N ARG A 163 12.59 -6.93 13.07
CA ARG A 163 11.67 -7.95 12.54
C ARG A 163 10.70 -7.34 11.54
N VAL A 164 10.45 -8.09 10.47
CA VAL A 164 9.33 -7.89 9.56
C VAL A 164 8.22 -8.91 9.85
N GLY A 165 6.98 -8.58 9.51
CA GLY A 165 5.86 -9.50 9.64
C GLY A 165 4.59 -8.99 9.00
N LEU A 166 3.55 -9.83 9.07
CA LEU A 166 2.25 -9.61 8.49
C LEU A 166 1.20 -9.49 9.59
N GLU A 167 0.50 -8.37 9.62
CA GLU A 167 -0.67 -8.19 10.48
C GLU A 167 -1.94 -8.44 9.67
N SER A 168 -2.69 -9.47 10.06
CA SER A 168 -3.93 -9.84 9.40
C SER A 168 -5.04 -8.84 9.69
N ALA A 169 -5.87 -8.60 8.68
CA ALA A 169 -7.03 -7.73 8.77
C ALA A 169 -8.16 -8.22 7.87
N VAL A 170 -9.36 -7.69 8.10
CA VAL A 170 -10.56 -7.97 7.32
C VAL A 170 -11.12 -6.68 6.75
N ILE A 171 -11.40 -6.66 5.44
CA ILE A 171 -11.98 -5.51 4.76
C ILE A 171 -13.34 -5.16 5.35
N ALA A 172 -13.46 -3.94 5.86
CA ALA A 172 -14.68 -3.37 6.42
C ALA A 172 -15.43 -2.49 5.41
N TYR A 173 -14.69 -1.80 4.55
CA TYR A 173 -15.21 -0.91 3.53
C TYR A 173 -14.24 -0.82 2.37
N VAL A 174 -14.79 -0.69 1.16
CA VAL A 174 -14.03 -0.51 -0.07
C VAL A 174 -14.80 0.44 -0.98
N SER A 175 -14.06 1.33 -1.62
CA SER A 175 -14.52 2.20 -2.71
C SER A 175 -13.36 2.43 -3.67
N GLU A 176 -13.61 3.17 -4.75
CA GLU A 176 -12.54 3.64 -5.64
C GLU A 176 -11.54 4.57 -4.94
N LYS A 177 -11.98 5.21 -3.85
CA LYS A 177 -11.22 6.24 -3.15
C LYS A 177 -10.41 5.73 -1.96
N GLU A 178 -10.86 4.65 -1.35
CA GLU A 178 -10.23 4.12 -0.14
C GLU A 178 -10.64 2.68 0.14
N VAL A 179 -9.76 1.98 0.84
CA VAL A 179 -10.05 0.73 1.53
C VAL A 179 -9.92 0.96 3.04
N ARG A 180 -10.81 0.37 3.85
CA ARG A 180 -10.73 0.37 5.32
C ARG A 180 -10.88 -1.05 5.83
N TYR A 181 -10.16 -1.39 6.89
CA TYR A 181 -10.07 -2.77 7.39
C TYR A 181 -9.82 -2.84 8.89
N PHE A 182 -10.35 -3.87 9.54
CA PHE A 182 -10.13 -4.13 10.96
C PHE A 182 -8.98 -5.10 11.14
N PHE A 183 -8.00 -4.76 11.97
CA PHE A 183 -6.93 -5.68 12.35
C PHE A 183 -7.48 -6.79 13.25
N GLU A 184 -6.98 -8.00 13.10
CA GLU A 184 -7.26 -9.10 14.04
C GLU A 184 -6.46 -8.90 15.33
N ASN A 185 -5.21 -8.43 15.21
CA ASN A 185 -4.34 -8.11 16.34
C ASN A 185 -4.51 -6.66 16.81
N GLN A 186 -5.23 -6.49 17.92
CA GLN A 186 -5.50 -5.18 18.52
C GLN A 186 -4.33 -4.64 19.36
N GLU A 187 -3.20 -5.36 19.45
CA GLU A 187 -2.02 -4.94 20.22
C GLU A 187 -0.76 -4.66 19.35
N ALA A 188 -0.78 -5.00 18.06
CA ALA A 188 0.33 -4.72 17.15
C ALA A 188 0.77 -3.25 17.14
N ASP A 189 2.07 -3.00 17.07
CA ASP A 189 2.67 -1.67 16.94
C ASP A 189 2.86 -1.31 15.46
N PHE A 190 2.15 -0.29 15.02
CA PHE A 190 2.11 0.16 13.62
C PHE A 190 2.91 1.45 13.38
N ARG A 191 3.74 1.89 14.33
CA ARG A 191 4.55 3.11 14.14
C ARG A 191 5.44 2.99 12.91
N GLY A 192 5.35 4.00 12.04
CA GLY A 192 6.08 4.06 10.77
C GLY A 192 5.58 3.09 9.70
N SER A 193 4.35 2.58 9.80
CA SER A 193 3.71 1.73 8.78
C SER A 193 3.02 2.51 7.65
N THR A 194 2.99 3.84 7.71
CA THR A 194 2.52 4.68 6.59
C THR A 194 3.36 4.39 5.34
N GLY A 195 2.68 4.02 4.26
CA GLY A 195 3.30 3.57 3.01
C GLY A 195 3.57 2.06 2.94
N ALA A 196 3.22 1.27 3.97
CA ALA A 196 3.36 -0.19 3.94
C ALA A 196 2.35 -0.83 2.95
N PRO A 197 2.73 -1.88 2.20
CA PRO A 197 1.82 -2.54 1.29
C PRO A 197 0.76 -3.36 2.05
N ILE A 198 -0.46 -3.31 1.52
CA ILE A 198 -1.55 -4.22 1.88
C ILE A 198 -1.54 -5.34 0.85
N ILE A 199 -1.50 -6.59 1.29
CA ILE A 199 -1.38 -7.76 0.41
C ILE A 199 -2.54 -8.75 0.59
N SER A 200 -2.91 -9.42 -0.50
CA SER A 200 -3.89 -10.51 -0.53
C SER A 200 -3.31 -11.85 -0.08
N ALA A 201 -4.13 -12.89 -0.03
CA ALA A 201 -3.70 -14.25 0.32
C ALA A 201 -2.70 -14.84 -0.71
N GLU A 202 -2.75 -14.35 -1.95
CA GLU A 202 -1.83 -14.70 -3.02
C GLU A 202 -0.50 -13.92 -2.94
N GLY A 203 -0.34 -13.05 -1.93
CA GLY A 203 0.88 -12.25 -1.74
C GLY A 203 1.01 -11.07 -2.70
N LYS A 204 -0.08 -10.64 -3.33
CA LYS A 204 -0.11 -9.50 -4.25
C LYS A 204 -0.61 -8.23 -3.55
N VAL A 205 -0.14 -7.07 -3.98
CA VAL A 205 -0.53 -5.77 -3.42
C VAL A 205 -1.93 -5.40 -3.87
N VAL A 206 -2.82 -5.20 -2.90
CA VAL A 206 -4.22 -4.77 -3.09
C VAL A 206 -4.48 -3.36 -2.58
N GLY A 207 -3.47 -2.71 -1.98
CA GLY A 207 -3.52 -1.32 -1.53
C GLY A 207 -2.27 -0.92 -0.75
N MET A 208 -2.33 0.24 -0.11
CA MET A 208 -1.26 0.74 0.76
C MET A 208 -1.84 1.27 2.07
N ASN A 209 -1.21 0.95 3.19
CA ASN A 209 -1.61 1.42 4.51
C ASN A 209 -1.10 2.84 4.73
N LEU A 210 -2.00 3.79 5.02
CA LEU A 210 -1.63 5.18 5.34
C LEU A 210 -1.58 5.45 6.84
N GLY A 211 -2.43 4.77 7.61
CA GLY A 211 -2.49 4.98 9.04
C GLY A 211 -3.59 4.17 9.70
N LEU A 212 -3.80 4.47 10.99
CA LEU A 212 -4.76 3.79 11.83
C LEU A 212 -5.66 4.80 12.53
N PHE A 213 -6.88 4.36 12.79
CA PHE A 213 -7.84 5.05 13.62
C PHE A 213 -8.40 4.08 14.67
N THR A 214 -8.85 4.64 15.79
CA THR A 214 -9.60 3.91 16.80
C THR A 214 -11.08 4.26 16.63
N SER A 215 -11.91 3.25 16.38
CA SER A 215 -13.35 3.41 16.34
C SER A 215 -13.93 3.74 17.72
N LYS A 216 -15.19 4.19 17.77
CA LYS A 216 -15.89 4.47 19.03
C LYS A 216 -15.98 3.25 19.96
N THR A 217 -15.90 2.04 19.41
CA THR A 217 -15.93 0.78 20.18
C THR A 217 -14.54 0.32 20.61
N GLY A 218 -13.50 1.14 20.42
CA GLY A 218 -12.11 0.80 20.77
C GLY A 218 -11.38 -0.06 19.75
N ARG A 219 -12.06 -0.53 18.69
CA ARG A 219 -11.41 -1.34 17.64
C ARG A 219 -10.54 -0.46 16.76
N ARG A 220 -9.28 -0.88 16.55
CA ARG A 220 -8.35 -0.27 15.61
C ARG A 220 -8.66 -0.73 14.19
N PHE A 221 -8.72 0.23 13.28
CA PHE A 221 -8.87 -0.02 11.85
C PHE A 221 -7.82 0.76 11.06
N GLY A 222 -7.34 0.17 9.98
CA GLY A 222 -6.46 0.83 9.03
C GLY A 222 -7.23 1.35 7.81
N TYR A 223 -6.56 2.18 7.03
CA TYR A 223 -7.10 2.73 5.80
C TYR A 223 -5.98 3.07 4.79
N GLY A 224 -6.36 3.22 3.52
CA GLY A 224 -5.51 3.83 2.51
C GLY A 224 -6.02 3.62 1.08
N PRO A 225 -5.22 3.94 0.05
CA PRO A 225 -5.63 3.81 -1.34
C PRO A 225 -5.75 2.34 -1.75
N PRO A 226 -6.76 1.98 -2.56
CA PRO A 226 -6.84 0.66 -3.19
C PRO A 226 -5.79 0.53 -4.31
N ALA A 227 -5.44 -0.70 -4.68
CA ALA A 227 -4.51 -0.97 -5.77
C ALA A 227 -4.94 -0.38 -7.12
N THR A 228 -6.24 -0.19 -7.36
CA THR A 228 -6.74 0.51 -8.55
C THR A 228 -6.22 1.94 -8.65
N ALA A 229 -6.14 2.67 -7.54
CA ALA A 229 -5.57 4.02 -7.48
C ALA A 229 -4.05 3.99 -7.74
N ILE A 230 -3.35 3.00 -7.18
CA ILE A 230 -1.92 2.78 -7.42
C ILE A 230 -1.66 2.47 -8.90
N ARG A 231 -2.51 1.67 -9.57
CA ARG A 231 -2.33 1.37 -11.00
C ARG A 231 -2.60 2.58 -11.87
N ALA A 232 -3.59 3.41 -11.52
CA ALA A 232 -4.00 4.55 -12.32
C ALA A 232 -2.83 5.53 -12.56
N VAL A 233 -1.90 5.62 -11.61
CA VAL A 233 -0.72 6.48 -11.75
C VAL A 233 0.38 5.92 -12.68
N TRP A 234 0.36 4.63 -12.99
CA TRP A 234 1.35 3.98 -13.85
C TRP A 234 0.97 3.91 -15.32
N GLN A 235 -0.30 4.16 -15.66
CA GLN A 235 -0.73 4.14 -17.05
C GLN A 235 -0.39 5.50 -17.69
N PRO A 236 0.54 5.57 -18.66
CA PRO A 236 1.10 6.81 -19.18
C PRO A 236 0.14 7.61 -20.09
N SER A 237 -1.17 7.51 -19.89
CA SER A 237 -2.15 8.38 -20.53
C SER A 237 -2.41 9.60 -19.66
N GLN A 238 -1.43 10.51 -19.61
CA GLN A 238 -1.59 11.98 -19.75
C GLN A 238 -0.19 12.60 -19.80
N LYS A 239 0.56 12.32 -20.88
CA LYS A 239 1.62 13.24 -21.31
C LYS A 239 0.93 14.61 -21.47
N PRO A 240 1.38 15.70 -20.83
CA PRO A 240 0.85 17.02 -21.14
C PRO A 240 0.98 17.22 -22.65
N GLU A 241 -0.10 17.56 -23.35
CA GLU A 241 0.04 18.13 -24.69
C GLU A 241 1.06 19.26 -24.56
N ALA A 242 2.08 19.24 -25.41
CA ALA A 242 3.04 20.33 -25.47
C ALA A 242 2.23 21.61 -25.61
N SER A 243 2.31 22.49 -24.60
CA SER A 243 1.72 23.81 -24.67
C SER A 243 2.26 24.46 -25.93
N VAL A 244 1.40 24.59 -26.93
CA VAL A 244 1.66 25.45 -28.07
C VAL A 244 1.57 26.86 -27.49
N LEU A 245 2.70 27.36 -27.00
CA LEU A 245 2.89 28.78 -26.78
C LEU A 245 2.62 29.45 -28.12
N ARG A 246 1.39 29.95 -28.28
CA ARG A 246 1.10 30.91 -29.35
C ARG A 246 1.96 32.13 -29.04
N PRO A 247 2.83 32.57 -29.95
CA PRO A 247 3.46 33.87 -29.79
C PRO A 247 2.35 34.91 -29.69
N ALA A 248 2.41 35.72 -28.64
CA ALA A 248 1.48 36.82 -28.43
C ALA A 248 1.62 37.84 -29.57
N PRO A 249 0.53 38.55 -29.94
CA PRO A 249 0.52 39.56 -30.99
C PRO A 249 1.40 40.77 -30.68
#